data_AF-A0A2D8MVJ9-F1
#
_entry.id   AF-A0A2D8MVJ9-F1
#
_cell.length_a   1.000
_cell.length_b   1.000
_cell.length_c   1.000
_cell.angle_alpha   90.00
_cell.angle_beta   90.00
_cell.angle_gamma   90.00
#
_symmetry.space_group_name_H-M   'P 1'
#
loop_
_entity.id
_entity.type
_entity.pdbx_description
1 polymer ?
#
loop_
_entity_poly.entity_id
_entity_poly.type
_entity_poly.pdbx_seq_one_letter_code
_entity_poly.pdbx_strand_id
1 'polypeptide(L)'
;MIDTNKINIFSDGSSLGNPGPGGFGVIMKWKNKKVKISKGFRYTTNNRMELLGPITALNKLKKPQEILLTTDSKYVIDGIEKGWAKKWKNNHWMRDKKNSALNVDLWDELLNIIDFHLSIKFLWVRGHQGHPENEECDLLAKNAAMSDNLNIDKKFEEKVKFHE
;
A
#
# COMPACT_ATOMS: atom_id res chain seq x y z
N MET A 1 17.46 8.85 10.97
CA MET A 1 17.44 7.89 12.09
C MET A 1 16.00 7.47 12.32
N ILE A 2 15.74 6.17 12.51
CA ILE A 2 14.42 5.64 12.86
C ILE A 2 14.08 6.12 14.28
N ASP A 3 13.00 6.88 14.43
CA ASP A 3 12.52 7.29 15.74
C ASP A 3 11.85 6.09 16.43
N THR A 4 12.46 5.62 17.52
CA THR A 4 12.02 4.42 18.25
C THR A 4 10.75 4.63 19.08
N ASN A 5 10.33 5.90 19.27
CA ASN A 5 9.08 6.23 19.95
C ASN A 5 7.88 6.21 18.99
N LYS A 6 8.11 6.28 17.67
CA LYS A 6 7.08 6.25 16.62
C LYS A 6 6.85 4.84 16.11
N ILE A 7 5.68 4.64 15.50
CA ILE A 7 5.41 3.40 14.77
C ILE A 7 6.05 3.54 13.40
N ASN A 8 6.99 2.64 13.10
CA ASN A 8 7.65 2.57 11.82
C ASN A 8 7.02 1.45 11.01
N ILE A 9 6.53 1.78 9.83
CA ILE A 9 5.90 0.84 8.90
C ILE A 9 6.78 0.79 7.67
N PHE A 10 7.12 -0.41 7.22
CA PHE A 10 7.77 -0.67 5.94
C PHE A 10 6.79 -1.48 5.12
N SER A 11 6.66 -1.16 3.84
CA SER A 11 5.71 -1.85 2.98
C SER A 11 6.19 -1.93 1.55
N ASP A 12 5.93 -3.08 0.94
CA ASP A 12 6.16 -3.36 -0.47
C ASP A 12 5.01 -4.19 -1.06
N GLY A 13 4.82 -4.09 -2.38
CA GLY A 13 3.82 -4.80 -3.16
C GLY A 13 4.45 -5.46 -4.39
N SER A 14 3.99 -6.66 -4.74
CA SER A 14 4.48 -7.42 -5.88
C SER A 14 3.32 -8.06 -6.64
N SER A 15 3.46 -8.20 -7.96
CA SER A 15 2.55 -9.03 -8.76
C SER A 15 3.29 -9.84 -9.83
N LEU A 16 2.86 -11.09 -10.00
CA LEU A 16 3.31 -12.05 -11.01
C LEU A 16 2.47 -11.83 -12.28
N GLY A 17 2.85 -10.82 -13.06
CA GLY A 17 2.03 -10.28 -14.14
C GLY A 17 1.23 -9.06 -13.69
N ASN A 18 0.69 -8.30 -14.65
CA ASN A 18 0.00 -7.03 -14.35
C ASN A 18 -1.16 -6.77 -15.34
N PRO A 19 -2.36 -7.32 -15.11
CA PRO A 19 -2.79 -8.01 -13.90
C PRO A 19 -2.31 -9.48 -13.78
N GLY A 20 -2.34 -10.02 -12.55
CA GLY A 20 -1.97 -11.40 -12.22
C GLY A 20 -2.04 -11.66 -10.71
N PRO A 21 -1.63 -12.85 -10.23
CA PRO A 21 -1.45 -13.11 -8.80
C PRO A 21 -0.53 -12.06 -8.19
N GLY A 22 -0.89 -11.49 -7.05
CA GLY A 22 -0.11 -10.46 -6.37
C GLY A 22 -0.14 -10.59 -4.87
N GLY A 23 0.76 -9.91 -4.19
CA GLY A 23 0.81 -9.89 -2.74
C GLY A 23 1.49 -8.64 -2.22
N PHE A 24 1.24 -8.33 -0.96
CA PHE A 24 1.97 -7.27 -0.25
C PHE A 24 2.69 -7.85 0.96
N GLY A 25 3.76 -7.17 1.36
CA GLY A 25 4.54 -7.45 2.56
C GLY A 25 4.67 -6.19 3.39
N VAL A 26 4.46 -6.31 4.71
CA VAL A 26 4.53 -5.22 5.66
C VAL A 26 5.32 -5.64 6.88
N ILE A 27 6.16 -4.74 7.37
CA ILE A 27 6.81 -4.83 8.67
C ILE A 27 6.44 -3.61 9.50
N MET A 28 5.89 -3.83 10.69
CA MET A 28 5.64 -2.78 11.67
C MET A 28 6.62 -2.93 12.83
N LYS A 29 7.27 -1.84 13.21
CA LYS A 29 8.20 -1.77 14.35
C LYS A 29 7.78 -0.67 15.32
N TRP A 30 7.74 -1.00 16.60
CA TRP A 30 7.53 -0.03 17.69
C TRP A 30 8.20 -0.52 18.96
N LYS A 31 9.14 0.26 19.51
CA LYS A 31 10.02 -0.15 20.61
C LYS A 31 10.66 -1.52 20.29
N ASN A 32 10.48 -2.52 21.15
CA ASN A 32 11.01 -3.88 20.97
C ASN A 32 10.05 -4.83 20.24
N LYS A 33 8.93 -4.33 19.70
CA LYS A 33 7.94 -5.16 18.99
C LYS A 33 8.14 -5.05 17.49
N LYS A 34 8.18 -6.21 16.81
CA LYS A 34 8.16 -6.35 15.36
C LYS A 34 6.97 -7.22 14.96
N VAL A 35 6.16 -6.76 14.01
CA VAL A 35 5.05 -7.53 13.43
C VAL A 35 5.26 -7.59 11.93
N LYS A 36 5.13 -8.78 11.34
CA LYS A 36 5.13 -8.97 9.89
C LYS A 36 3.72 -9.32 9.44
N ILE A 37 3.30 -8.79 8.30
CA ILE A 37 1.99 -9.05 7.70
C ILE A 37 2.20 -9.24 6.21
N SER A 38 1.63 -10.30 5.65
CA SER A 38 1.56 -10.47 4.21
C SER A 38 0.26 -11.17 3.82
N LYS A 39 -0.24 -10.87 2.62
CA LYS A 39 -1.41 -11.51 2.03
C LYS A 39 -1.25 -11.57 0.51
N GLY A 40 -1.66 -12.70 -0.08
CA GLY A 40 -1.71 -12.90 -1.51
C GLY A 40 -3.13 -12.77 -2.06
N PHE A 41 -3.26 -12.37 -3.31
CA PHE A 41 -4.49 -12.15 -4.06
C PHE A 41 -4.36 -12.78 -5.44
N ARG A 42 -5.41 -13.46 -5.91
CA ARG A 42 -5.35 -14.30 -7.11
C ARG A 42 -5.27 -13.51 -8.41
N TYR A 43 -5.84 -12.30 -8.42
CA TYR A 43 -5.89 -11.45 -9.61
C TYR A 43 -5.97 -9.98 -9.19
N THR A 44 -4.86 -9.27 -9.34
CA THR A 44 -4.70 -7.87 -8.95
C THR A 44 -3.58 -7.22 -9.78
N THR A 45 -3.10 -6.04 -9.36
CA THR A 45 -1.98 -5.32 -10.01
C THR A 45 -0.93 -4.93 -8.97
N ASN A 46 0.29 -4.66 -9.42
CA ASN A 46 1.37 -4.20 -8.54
C ASN A 46 0.96 -2.97 -7.72
N ASN A 47 0.42 -1.94 -8.39
CA ASN A 47 -0.01 -0.68 -7.76
C ASN A 47 -1.10 -0.89 -6.69
N ARG A 48 -1.95 -1.90 -6.83
CA ARG A 48 -2.96 -2.22 -5.81
C ARG A 48 -2.33 -2.87 -4.59
N MET A 49 -1.34 -3.74 -4.77
CA MET A 49 -0.59 -4.34 -3.67
C MET A 49 0.24 -3.30 -2.92
N GLU A 50 0.88 -2.38 -3.65
CA GLU A 50 1.60 -1.25 -3.07
C GLU A 50 0.70 -0.35 -2.21
N LEU A 51 -0.60 -0.22 -2.52
CA LEU A 51 -1.58 0.51 -1.70
C LEU A 51 -2.13 -0.33 -0.54
N LEU A 52 -2.43 -1.61 -0.77
CA LEU A 52 -3.06 -2.49 0.22
C LEU A 52 -2.14 -2.80 1.41
N GLY A 53 -0.82 -2.84 1.20
CA GLY A 53 0.16 -2.99 2.29
C GLY A 53 0.06 -1.86 3.32
N PRO A 54 0.27 -0.59 2.95
CA PRO A 54 0.05 0.57 3.80
C PRO A 54 -1.31 0.58 4.49
N ILE A 55 -2.40 0.38 3.74
CA ILE A 55 -3.78 0.36 4.26
C ILE A 55 -3.93 -0.70 5.35
N THR A 56 -3.47 -1.92 5.09
CA THR A 56 -3.55 -3.04 6.05
C THR A 56 -2.78 -2.75 7.33
N ALA A 57 -1.58 -2.15 7.20
CA ALA A 57 -0.73 -1.81 8.33
C ALA A 57 -1.39 -0.75 9.22
N LEU A 58 -1.91 0.32 8.60
CA LEU A 58 -2.52 1.45 9.29
C LEU A 58 -3.83 1.05 9.98
N ASN A 59 -4.71 0.30 9.30
CA ASN A 59 -5.96 -0.20 9.87
C ASN A 59 -5.76 -1.13 11.09
N LYS A 60 -4.57 -1.70 11.28
CA LYS A 60 -4.25 -2.52 12.47
C LYS A 60 -4.11 -1.68 13.74
N LEU A 61 -3.87 -0.38 13.61
CA LEU A 61 -3.67 0.55 14.72
C LEU A 61 -5.02 1.04 15.26
N LYS A 62 -5.33 0.66 16.50
CA LYS A 62 -6.64 0.92 17.13
C LYS A 62 -6.87 2.37 17.58
N LYS A 63 -5.84 3.21 17.54
CA LYS A 63 -5.87 4.61 18.01
C LYS A 63 -5.12 5.49 17.00
N PRO A 64 -5.38 6.80 16.94
CA PRO A 64 -4.52 7.72 16.21
C PRO A 64 -3.07 7.62 16.70
N GLN A 65 -2.10 7.64 15.78
CA GLN A 65 -0.67 7.46 16.07
C GLN A 65 0.17 8.43 15.24
N GLU A 66 1.42 8.65 15.66
CA GLU A 66 2.45 9.23 14.81
C GLU A 66 3.24 8.12 14.11
N ILE A 67 3.30 8.19 12.78
CA ILE A 67 3.74 7.09 11.94
C ILE A 67 4.81 7.56 10.95
N LEU A 68 5.86 6.77 10.78
CA LEU A 68 6.77 6.85 9.65
C LEU A 68 6.52 5.64 8.75
N LEU A 69 6.03 5.88 7.53
CA LEU A 69 5.75 4.85 6.54
C LEU A 69 6.78 4.90 5.42
N THR A 70 7.58 3.85 5.31
CA THR A 70 8.63 3.68 4.30
C THR A 70 8.15 2.74 3.19
N THR A 71 8.30 3.16 1.95
CA THR A 71 7.99 2.35 0.76
C THR A 71 8.83 2.83 -0.43
N ASP A 72 9.13 1.95 -1.36
CA ASP A 72 9.76 2.30 -2.64
C ASP A 72 8.76 2.61 -3.77
N SER A 73 7.45 2.40 -3.52
CA SER A 73 6.39 2.73 -4.46
C SER A 73 6.34 4.24 -4.74
N LYS A 74 6.82 4.62 -5.93
CA LYS A 74 6.59 5.97 -6.46
C LYS A 74 5.12 6.27 -6.65
N TYR A 75 4.30 5.26 -6.94
CA TYR A 75 2.86 5.43 -7.11
C TYR A 75 2.18 5.91 -5.82
N VAL A 76 2.53 5.30 -4.68
CA VAL A 76 2.02 5.71 -3.36
C VAL A 76 2.58 7.06 -2.96
N ILE A 77 3.91 7.23 -3.04
CA ILE A 77 4.60 8.47 -2.64
C ILE A 77 4.09 9.66 -3.44
N ASP A 78 4.09 9.58 -4.77
CA ASP A 78 3.63 10.70 -5.60
C ASP A 78 2.14 10.96 -5.41
N GLY A 79 1.33 9.90 -5.24
CA GLY A 79 -0.10 10.02 -5.00
C GLY A 79 -0.44 10.86 -3.76
N ILE A 80 0.38 10.73 -2.71
CA ILE A 80 0.28 11.52 -1.48
C ILE A 80 0.99 12.86 -1.58
N GLU A 81 2.31 12.87 -1.83
CA GLU A 81 3.16 14.07 -1.71
C GLU A 81 2.89 15.09 -2.80
N LYS A 82 2.61 14.64 -4.04
CA LYS A 82 2.22 15.56 -5.14
C LYS A 82 0.72 15.89 -5.11
N GLY A 83 -0.02 15.32 -4.14
CA GLY A 83 -1.43 15.58 -3.90
C GLY A 83 -2.36 15.05 -4.97
N TRP A 84 -1.96 14.03 -5.75
CA TRP A 84 -2.82 13.49 -6.81
C TRP A 84 -4.11 12.91 -6.25
N ALA A 85 -4.03 12.08 -5.21
CA ALA A 85 -5.20 11.43 -4.63
C ALA A 85 -6.21 12.45 -4.09
N LYS A 86 -5.75 13.50 -3.40
CA LYS A 86 -6.60 14.60 -2.92
C LYS A 86 -7.24 15.38 -4.07
N LYS A 87 -6.47 15.69 -5.12
CA LYS A 87 -6.99 16.36 -6.32
C LYS A 87 -8.06 15.52 -7.02
N TRP A 88 -7.83 14.21 -7.17
CA TRP A 88 -8.82 13.30 -7.74
C TRP A 88 -10.07 13.26 -6.87
N LYS A 89 -9.96 13.09 -5.54
CA LYS A 89 -11.11 13.09 -4.62
C LYS A 89 -11.95 14.37 -4.75
N ASN A 90 -11.30 15.53 -4.79
CA ASN A 90 -11.98 16.82 -4.98
C ASN A 90 -12.61 16.99 -6.37
N ASN A 91 -12.12 16.25 -7.37
CA ASN A 91 -12.62 16.26 -8.74
C ASN A 91 -13.43 14.99 -9.06
N HIS A 92 -14.23 14.52 -8.10
CA HIS A 92 -15.11 13.34 -8.26
C HIS A 92 -14.40 12.10 -8.80
N TRP A 93 -13.16 11.89 -8.37
CA TRP A 93 -12.28 10.80 -8.79
C TRP A 93 -11.92 10.78 -10.28
N MET A 94 -11.89 11.95 -10.91
CA MET A 94 -11.42 12.10 -12.29
C MET A 94 -9.95 12.56 -12.32
N ARG A 95 -9.12 11.83 -13.09
CA ARG A 95 -7.73 12.20 -13.34
C ARG A 95 -7.62 13.34 -14.36
N ASP A 96 -8.47 13.28 -15.37
CA ASP A 96 -8.63 14.30 -16.41
C ASP A 96 -10.08 14.30 -16.94
N LYS A 97 -10.36 15.07 -18.00
CA LYS A 97 -11.72 15.22 -18.54
C LYS A 97 -12.36 13.91 -19.04
N LYS A 98 -11.56 12.91 -19.40
CA LYS A 98 -12.03 11.66 -20.02
C LYS A 98 -11.76 10.44 -19.16
N ASN A 99 -10.74 10.49 -18.30
CA ASN A 99 -10.27 9.34 -17.56
C ASN A 99 -10.53 9.48 -16.06
N SER A 100 -11.20 8.49 -15.48
CA SER A 100 -11.27 8.31 -14.04
C SER A 100 -9.90 7.94 -13.46
N ALA A 101 -9.67 8.30 -12.20
CA ALA A 101 -8.52 7.84 -11.45
C ALA A 101 -8.55 6.31 -11.32
N LEU A 102 -7.37 5.71 -11.25
CA LEU A 102 -7.22 4.28 -10.98
C LEU A 102 -7.23 4.03 -9.46
N ASN A 103 -7.69 2.85 -9.04
CA ASN A 103 -7.66 2.40 -7.65
C ASN A 103 -8.38 3.35 -6.67
N VAL A 104 -9.47 3.98 -7.13
CA VAL A 104 -10.27 4.92 -6.34
C VAL A 104 -10.71 4.34 -5.00
N ASP A 105 -11.08 3.07 -5.00
CA ASP A 105 -11.47 2.35 -3.80
C ASP A 105 -10.39 2.34 -2.71
N LEU A 106 -9.14 2.08 -3.11
CA LEU A 106 -8.01 2.03 -2.19
C LEU A 106 -7.51 3.43 -1.82
N TRP A 107 -7.53 4.37 -2.76
CA TRP A 107 -7.15 5.76 -2.48
C TRP A 107 -8.12 6.44 -1.53
N ASP A 108 -9.43 6.23 -1.69
CA ASP A 108 -10.42 6.80 -0.77
C ASP A 108 -10.22 6.25 0.64
N GLU A 109 -10.03 4.94 0.77
CA GLU A 109 -9.73 4.30 2.05
C GLU A 109 -8.44 4.84 2.67
N LEU A 110 -7.35 4.91 1.92
CA LEU A 110 -6.07 5.43 2.41
C LEU A 110 -6.16 6.89 2.87
N LEU A 111 -6.88 7.74 2.13
CA LEU A 111 -7.08 9.14 2.53
C LEU A 111 -7.87 9.25 3.84
N ASN A 112 -8.93 8.47 4.00
CA ASN A 112 -9.73 8.46 5.24
C ASN A 112 -8.90 7.98 6.44
N ILE A 113 -8.01 7.01 6.23
CA ILE A 113 -7.07 6.53 7.27
C ILE A 113 -6.02 7.59 7.61
N ILE A 114 -5.49 8.30 6.61
CA ILE A 114 -4.54 9.39 6.83
C ILE A 114 -5.16 10.47 7.72
N ASP A 115 -6.42 10.81 7.49
CA ASP A 115 -7.15 11.82 8.29
C ASP A 115 -7.46 11.34 9.72
N PHE A 116 -7.50 10.02 9.96
CA PHE A 116 -7.72 9.45 11.29
C PHE A 116 -6.48 9.51 12.20
N HIS A 117 -5.26 9.37 11.65
CA HIS A 117 -4.03 9.33 12.44
C HIS A 117 -3.49 10.73 12.78
N LEU A 118 -2.73 10.85 13.89
CA LEU A 118 -2.18 12.14 14.34
C LEU A 118 -1.22 12.72 13.29
N SER A 119 -0.35 11.88 12.75
CA SER A 119 0.47 12.22 11.59
C SER A 119 1.01 10.97 10.92
N ILE A 120 1.11 11.01 9.59
CA ILE A 120 1.82 10.00 8.80
C ILE A 120 2.84 10.71 7.94
N LYS A 121 4.12 10.41 8.17
CA LYS A 121 5.20 10.82 7.28
C LYS A 121 5.51 9.69 6.33
N PHE A 122 5.47 9.98 5.04
CA PHE A 122 5.88 9.05 4.01
C PHE A 122 7.36 9.25 3.74
N LEU A 123 8.11 8.15 3.66
CA LEU A 123 9.52 8.13 3.31
C LEU A 123 9.70 7.25 2.08
N TRP A 124 10.06 7.87 0.97
CA TRP A 124 10.46 7.13 -0.20
C TRP A 124 11.87 6.58 -0.04
N VAL A 125 12.03 5.29 -0.31
CA VAL A 125 13.34 4.67 -0.48
C VAL A 125 13.51 4.21 -1.91
N ARG A 126 14.74 4.18 -2.40
CA ARG A 126 15.01 3.64 -3.72
C ARG A 126 14.97 2.12 -3.63
N GLY A 127 14.16 1.48 -4.48
CA GLY A 127 14.15 0.02 -4.62
C GLY A 127 15.53 -0.53 -4.98
N HIS A 128 15.87 -1.66 -4.37
CA HIS A 128 17.11 -2.44 -4.45
C HIS A 128 18.37 -1.82 -3.79
N GLN A 129 18.78 -2.51 -2.71
CA GLN A 129 19.97 -2.39 -1.88
C GLN A 129 20.05 -1.19 -0.92
N GLY A 130 19.97 -1.51 0.38
CA GLY A 130 20.32 -0.61 1.48
C GLY A 130 19.28 -0.46 2.58
N HIS A 131 18.12 -1.12 2.45
CA HIS A 131 17.02 -1.07 3.41
C HIS A 131 16.53 -2.48 3.75
N PRO A 132 17.12 -3.13 4.78
CA PRO A 132 16.82 -4.53 5.11
C PRO A 132 15.33 -4.81 5.32
N GLU A 133 14.59 -3.89 5.91
CA GLU A 133 13.15 -4.04 6.11
C GLU A 133 12.36 -3.97 4.80
N ASN A 134 12.79 -3.16 3.83
CA ASN A 134 12.13 -3.07 2.53
C ASN A 134 12.40 -4.34 1.71
N GLU A 135 13.64 -4.83 1.71
CA GLU A 135 14.01 -6.11 1.08
C GLU A 135 13.24 -7.29 1.70
N GLU A 136 13.03 -7.26 3.02
CA GLU A 136 12.21 -8.25 3.71
C GLU A 136 10.72 -8.12 3.34
N CYS A 137 10.21 -6.91 3.10
CA CYS A 137 8.85 -6.70 2.59
C CYS A 137 8.68 -7.22 1.16
N ASP A 138 9.65 -7.01 0.27
CA ASP A 138 9.68 -7.55 -1.10
C ASP A 138 9.55 -9.08 -1.08
N LEU A 139 10.36 -9.75 -0.25
CA LEU A 139 10.30 -11.20 -0.08
C LEU A 139 8.94 -11.66 0.45
N LEU A 140 8.37 -10.96 1.45
CA LEU A 140 7.04 -11.26 1.98
C LEU A 140 5.96 -11.10 0.90
N ALA A 141 6.04 -10.06 0.08
CA ALA A 141 5.09 -9.79 -1.00
C ALA A 141 5.15 -10.86 -2.09
N LYS A 142 6.35 -11.20 -2.56
CA LYS A 142 6.59 -12.26 -3.57
C LYS A 142 6.11 -13.62 -3.09
N ASN A 143 6.48 -14.01 -1.87
CA ASN A 143 6.05 -15.28 -1.30
C ASN A 143 4.52 -15.35 -1.15
N ALA A 144 3.87 -14.25 -0.79
CA ALA A 144 2.42 -14.20 -0.70
C ALA A 144 1.75 -14.33 -2.09
N ALA A 145 2.31 -13.69 -3.12
CA ALA A 145 1.82 -13.78 -4.50
C ALA A 145 1.93 -15.20 -5.08
N MET A 146 2.91 -15.99 -4.62
CA MET A 146 3.15 -17.38 -5.05
C MET A 146 2.44 -18.42 -4.18
N SER A 147 1.71 -18.01 -3.13
CA SER A 147 1.09 -18.96 -2.21
C SER A 147 -0.12 -19.68 -2.82
N ASP A 148 -0.43 -20.88 -2.33
CA ASP A 148 -1.58 -21.67 -2.81
C ASP A 148 -2.94 -21.10 -2.35
N ASN A 149 -2.94 -20.26 -1.30
CA ASN A 149 -4.15 -19.71 -0.71
C ASN A 149 -4.26 -18.20 -0.99
N LEU A 150 -4.76 -17.88 -2.18
CA LEU A 150 -4.88 -16.51 -2.66
C LEU A 150 -6.29 -15.94 -2.41
N ASN A 151 -6.33 -14.73 -1.85
CA ASN A 151 -7.57 -13.99 -1.62
C ASN A 151 -8.14 -13.42 -2.92
N ILE A 152 -9.39 -12.95 -2.88
CA ILE A 152 -10.05 -12.29 -4.01
C ILE A 152 -9.90 -10.77 -3.83
N ASP A 153 -9.36 -10.09 -4.84
CA ASP A 153 -9.39 -8.62 -4.90
C ASP A 153 -10.74 -8.17 -5.48
N LYS A 154 -11.77 -8.28 -4.65
CA LYS A 154 -13.17 -8.23 -5.10
C LYS A 154 -13.48 -6.99 -5.94
N LYS A 155 -13.09 -5.79 -5.49
CA LYS A 155 -13.37 -4.55 -6.22
C LYS A 155 -12.62 -4.45 -7.54
N PHE A 156 -11.40 -5.00 -7.62
CA PHE A 156 -10.65 -5.05 -8.87
C PHE A 156 -11.27 -6.03 -9.85
N GLU A 157 -11.51 -7.26 -9.40
CA GLU A 157 -12.07 -8.32 -10.24
C GLU A 157 -13.47 -7.98 -10.75
N GLU A 158 -14.33 -7.37 -9.92
CA GLU A 158 -15.63 -6.87 -10.35
C GLU A 158 -15.47 -5.79 -11.42
N LYS A 159 -14.57 -4.81 -11.22
CA LYS A 159 -14.35 -3.75 -12.21
C LYS A 159 -13.89 -4.30 -13.56
N VAL A 160 -12.96 -5.25 -13.57
CA VAL A 160 -12.45 -5.85 -14.82
C VAL A 160 -13.58 -6.55 -15.59
N LYS A 161 -14.41 -7.35 -14.90
CA LYS A 161 -15.53 -8.07 -15.53
C LYS A 161 -16.58 -7.17 -16.21
N PHE A 162 -16.75 -5.93 -15.74
CA PHE A 162 -17.70 -4.99 -16.35
C PHE A 162 -17.12 -4.23 -17.56
N HIS A 163 -15.81 -4.34 -17.81
CA HIS A 163 -15.14 -3.67 -18.93
C HIS A 163 -14.66 -4.64 -20.02
N GLU A 164 -14.94 -5.94 -19.86
CA GLU A 164 -14.88 -6.97 -20.92
C GLU A 164 -16.23 -7.09 -21.63
#